data_AF-D9CIX4-F1
#
_entry.id   AF-D9CIX4-F1
#
_cell.length_a   1.000
_cell.length_b   1.000
_cell.length_c   1.000
_cell.angle_alpha   90.00
_cell.angle_beta   90.00
_cell.angle_gamma   90.00
#
_symmetry.space_group_name_H-M   'P 1'
#
loop_
_entity.id
_entity.type
_entity.pdbx_description
1 polymer ?
#
loop_
_entity_poly.entity_id
_entity_poly.type
_entity_poly.pdbx_seq_one_letter_code
_entity_poly.pdbx_strand_id
1 'polypeptide(L)'
;MPPKLALAINVEPEPESIRISDDSLTVLTQSHNPVSFTAEGMRLKNEGVFYKARISEKDIRIIKKLGQGASSIVYKGFLVRENKFVAVKKINVFERETRHQMINDLKALCDAPSNVPGLVSFYGAYHVPESGQISIVLEYVDGGSLADVLAKVGRIPENVLSKMTSKILRALAYLHKEKHLRPTAEMLLGHPFITKTSASDPSVSLKDFMQCVFNPHDKLDEIAIVFAHNYYALLNAGVVRLRDLAPLYSAESTLRYDGDSTVGCDAILAKLQSVAHMHAGWKVTHEVVDVQCQPLGFYGSALVNVAGRLESPAAANKPQPFTEVFVLSQMQVGQEGEKGGRGGRGLGGAWNSRVNP
;
A
#
# COMPACT_ATOMS: atom_id res chain seq x y z
N MET A 1 -0.80 -9.17 -7.31
CA MET A 1 -1.09 -10.13 -6.22
C MET A 1 -2.44 -10.79 -6.49
N PRO A 2 -2.69 -12.02 -6.01
CA PRO A 2 -3.99 -12.67 -6.17
C PRO A 2 -5.09 -12.00 -5.32
N PRO A 3 -6.37 -12.25 -5.61
CA PRO A 3 -7.49 -11.67 -4.85
C PRO A 3 -7.40 -12.00 -3.36
N LYS A 4 -7.78 -11.03 -2.52
CA LYS A 4 -7.92 -11.16 -1.07
C LYS A 4 -9.28 -10.62 -0.62
N LEU A 5 -9.77 -11.13 0.49
CA LEU A 5 -11.00 -10.69 1.13
C LEU A 5 -10.76 -9.40 1.91
N ALA A 6 -11.51 -8.35 1.58
CA ALA A 6 -11.74 -7.20 2.45
C ALA A 6 -13.07 -7.45 3.18
N LEU A 7 -13.08 -7.26 4.50
CA LEU A 7 -14.19 -7.74 5.34
C LEU A 7 -15.53 -7.04 5.08
N ALA A 8 -16.58 -7.84 5.29
CA ALA A 8 -17.96 -7.45 5.60
C ALA A 8 -18.56 -8.58 6.47
N ILE A 9 -18.12 -8.67 7.73
CA ILE A 9 -18.63 -9.64 8.70
C ILE A 9 -19.91 -9.09 9.34
N ASN A 10 -21.06 -9.62 8.95
CA ASN A 10 -22.29 -9.31 9.65
C ASN A 10 -22.42 -10.21 10.92
N VAL A 11 -23.11 -9.70 11.95
CA VAL A 11 -23.66 -10.38 13.16
C VAL A 11 -22.96 -10.15 14.53
N GLU A 12 -23.57 -9.27 15.36
CA GLU A 12 -24.00 -9.43 16.80
C GLU A 12 -24.81 -8.19 17.27
N PRO A 13 -25.26 -7.94 18.53
CA PRO A 13 -26.27 -6.92 18.80
C PRO A 13 -25.65 -5.53 19.00
N GLU A 14 -26.51 -4.53 18.98
CA GLU A 14 -26.19 -3.14 18.65
C GLU A 14 -25.16 -2.43 19.55
N PRO A 15 -24.27 -1.58 18.99
CA PRO A 15 -23.50 -0.62 19.78
C PRO A 15 -24.44 0.43 20.35
N GLU A 16 -24.33 0.71 21.65
CA GLU A 16 -25.29 1.53 22.39
C GLU A 16 -25.19 3.04 22.06
N SER A 17 -24.01 3.55 21.69
CA SER A 17 -23.84 4.98 21.35
C SER A 17 -22.49 5.34 20.71
N ILE A 18 -22.46 6.48 20.00
CA ILE A 18 -21.22 7.19 19.64
C ILE A 18 -21.01 8.30 20.66
N ARG A 19 -19.77 8.49 21.10
CA ARG A 19 -19.33 9.74 21.72
C ARG A 19 -18.41 10.44 20.75
N ILE A 20 -18.85 11.60 20.27
CA ILE A 20 -18.04 12.49 19.43
C ILE A 20 -17.56 13.62 20.33
N SER A 21 -16.26 13.86 20.28
CA SER A 21 -15.58 15.04 20.81
C SER A 21 -14.81 15.67 19.67
N ASP A 22 -14.38 16.93 19.84
CA ASP A 22 -13.70 17.69 18.79
C ASP A 22 -12.54 16.90 18.16
N ASP A 23 -11.77 16.16 18.96
CA ASP A 23 -10.57 15.43 18.49
C ASP A 23 -10.72 13.91 18.43
N SER A 24 -11.85 13.36 18.87
CA SER A 24 -12.01 11.91 18.94
C SER A 24 -13.44 11.42 18.74
N LEU A 25 -13.54 10.26 18.07
CA LEU A 25 -14.76 9.50 17.91
C LEU A 25 -14.60 8.18 18.65
N THR A 26 -15.47 7.95 19.63
CA THR A 26 -15.49 6.70 20.40
C THR A 26 -16.80 5.96 20.15
N VAL A 27 -16.69 4.70 19.74
CA VAL A 27 -17.82 3.78 19.59
C VAL A 27 -17.88 2.87 20.82
N LEU A 28 -18.99 2.96 21.57
CA LEU A 28 -19.23 2.12 22.74
C LEU A 28 -19.81 0.78 22.30
N THR A 29 -19.20 -0.31 22.75
CA THR A 29 -19.64 -1.68 22.46
C THR A 29 -20.19 -2.34 23.72
N GLN A 30 -21.15 -3.26 23.58
CA GLN A 30 -21.75 -4.01 24.69
C GLN A 30 -20.71 -4.74 25.57
N SER A 31 -19.57 -5.13 25.01
CA SER A 31 -18.48 -5.82 25.72
C SER A 31 -17.62 -4.89 26.61
N HIS A 32 -18.08 -3.67 26.94
CA HIS A 32 -17.35 -2.64 27.70
C HIS A 32 -15.94 -2.28 27.18
N ASN A 33 -15.63 -2.63 25.92
CA ASN A 33 -14.35 -2.36 25.27
C ASN A 33 -14.55 -1.29 24.18
N PRO A 34 -14.50 0.00 24.53
CA PRO A 34 -14.70 1.07 23.57
C PRO A 34 -13.60 1.07 22.50
N VAL A 35 -13.99 1.39 21.27
CA VAL A 35 -13.06 1.65 20.17
C VAL A 35 -12.99 3.15 19.98
N SER A 36 -11.80 3.74 20.16
CA SER A 36 -11.59 5.17 20.01
C SER A 36 -10.71 5.46 18.81
N PHE A 37 -11.07 6.48 18.05
CA PHE A 37 -10.36 6.96 16.88
C PHE A 37 -10.02 8.42 17.10
N THR A 38 -8.76 8.78 16.94
CA THR A 38 -8.30 10.17 16.93
C THR A 38 -7.58 10.45 15.62
N ALA A 39 -7.19 11.70 15.40
CA ALA A 39 -6.33 12.07 14.26
C ALA A 39 -4.97 11.35 14.28
N GLU A 40 -4.51 10.89 15.45
CA GLU A 40 -3.25 10.16 15.62
C GLU A 40 -3.38 8.64 15.47
N GLY A 41 -4.61 8.14 15.31
CA GLY A 41 -4.89 6.72 15.08
C GLY A 41 -5.94 6.11 16.00
N MET A 42 -5.99 4.79 15.99
CA MET A 42 -7.01 4.00 16.69
C MET A 42 -6.45 3.43 17.99
N ARG A 43 -7.31 3.38 19.01
CA ARG A 43 -7.08 2.64 20.25
C ARG A 43 -8.24 1.70 20.49
N LEU A 44 -7.93 0.42 20.55
CA LEU A 44 -8.84 -0.66 20.89
C LEU A 44 -8.26 -1.43 22.07
N LYS A 45 -9.09 -1.74 23.07
CA LYS A 45 -8.75 -2.68 24.13
C LYS A 45 -9.50 -3.99 23.85
N ASN A 46 -8.79 -5.09 23.60
CA ASN A 46 -9.40 -6.41 23.45
C ASN A 46 -8.71 -7.39 24.40
N GLU A 47 -9.47 -8.03 25.30
CA GLU A 47 -8.95 -9.02 26.26
C GLU A 47 -7.66 -8.60 27.03
N GLY A 48 -7.52 -7.30 27.33
CA GLY A 48 -6.34 -6.75 28.02
C GLY A 48 -5.17 -6.35 27.09
N VAL A 49 -5.24 -6.68 25.80
CA VAL A 49 -4.30 -6.22 24.77
C VAL A 49 -4.73 -4.85 24.25
N PHE A 50 -3.81 -3.88 24.29
CA PHE A 50 -4.01 -2.56 23.68
C PHE A 50 -3.48 -2.56 22.26
N TYR A 51 -4.39 -2.54 21.29
CA TYR A 51 -4.03 -2.27 19.91
C TYR A 51 -3.92 -0.76 19.72
N LYS A 52 -2.70 -0.29 19.48
CA LYS A 52 -2.39 1.11 19.16
C LYS A 52 -1.72 1.20 17.81
N ALA A 53 -2.52 1.44 16.77
CA ALA A 53 -2.01 1.72 15.45
C ALA A 53 -1.85 3.24 15.29
N ARG A 54 -0.60 3.72 15.39
CA ARG A 54 -0.26 5.14 15.18
C ARG A 54 -0.11 5.42 13.70
N ILE A 55 -1.24 5.69 13.05
CA ILE A 55 -1.30 6.14 11.66
C ILE A 55 -2.27 7.31 11.59
N SER A 56 -1.85 8.37 10.90
CA SER A 56 -2.64 9.59 10.72
C SER A 56 -2.83 9.90 9.24
N GLU A 57 -3.73 10.83 8.94
CA GLU A 57 -3.91 11.33 7.56
C GLU A 57 -2.59 11.87 6.98
N LYS A 58 -1.78 12.54 7.80
CA LYS A 58 -0.52 13.16 7.38
C LYS A 58 0.53 12.14 6.92
N ASP A 59 0.42 10.89 7.37
CA ASP A 59 1.34 9.81 7.00
C ASP A 59 1.04 9.22 5.62
N ILE A 60 -0.13 9.55 5.04
CA ILE A 60 -0.63 8.96 3.81
C ILE A 60 -0.79 10.03 2.74
N ARG A 61 -0.29 9.76 1.55
CA ARG A 61 -0.57 10.56 0.35
C ARG A 61 -1.62 9.86 -0.49
N ILE A 62 -2.79 10.47 -0.64
CA ILE A 62 -3.86 9.92 -1.48
C ILE A 62 -3.48 10.08 -2.95
N ILE A 63 -3.55 8.99 -3.72
CA ILE A 63 -3.15 8.95 -5.13
C ILE A 63 -4.36 9.00 -6.03
N LYS A 64 -5.26 8.02 -5.86
CA LYS A 64 -6.46 7.92 -6.69
C LYS A 64 -7.58 7.20 -5.97
N LYS A 65 -8.82 7.52 -6.36
CA LYS A 65 -9.99 6.74 -5.94
C LYS A 65 -9.95 5.36 -6.60
N LEU A 66 -10.15 4.31 -5.82
CA LEU A 66 -10.23 2.92 -6.28
C LEU A 66 -11.68 2.49 -6.49
N GLY A 67 -12.60 2.93 -5.63
CA GLY A 67 -14.01 2.57 -5.72
C GLY A 67 -14.87 3.34 -4.74
N GLN A 68 -16.18 3.28 -4.93
CA GLN A 68 -17.18 3.85 -4.05
C GLN A 68 -18.34 2.87 -3.91
N GLY A 69 -18.66 2.52 -2.66
CA GLY A 69 -19.89 1.82 -2.31
C GLY A 69 -20.91 2.78 -1.71
N ALA A 70 -22.01 2.24 -1.20
CA ALA A 70 -23.09 3.02 -0.58
C ALA A 70 -22.61 3.87 0.61
N SER A 71 -21.80 3.28 1.51
CA SER A 71 -21.40 3.90 2.78
C SER A 71 -19.90 4.18 2.91
N SER A 72 -19.12 3.91 1.85
CA SER A 72 -17.67 4.11 1.90
C SER A 72 -17.05 4.43 0.55
N ILE A 73 -15.92 5.13 0.60
CA ILE A 73 -15.06 5.39 -0.55
C ILE A 73 -13.70 4.79 -0.25
N VAL A 74 -13.14 4.07 -1.23
CA VAL A 74 -11.81 3.47 -1.11
C VAL A 74 -10.85 4.24 -2.01
N TYR A 75 -9.74 4.68 -1.42
CA TYR A 75 -8.65 5.34 -2.12
C TYR A 75 -7.40 4.47 -2.09
N LYS A 76 -6.58 4.58 -3.12
CA LYS A 76 -5.19 4.18 -3.09
C LYS A 76 -4.41 5.31 -2.42
N GLY A 77 -3.63 4.96 -1.42
CA GLY A 77 -2.70 5.86 -0.76
C GLY A 77 -1.28 5.32 -0.76
N PHE A 78 -0.32 6.20 -0.52
CA PHE A 78 1.07 5.84 -0.27
C PHE A 78 1.43 6.18 1.17
N LEU A 79 1.75 5.16 1.96
CA LEU A 79 2.18 5.28 3.34
C LEU A 79 3.68 5.58 3.35
N VAL A 80 4.02 6.85 3.51
CA VAL A 80 5.37 7.37 3.26
C VAL A 80 6.41 6.72 4.18
N ARG A 81 6.10 6.63 5.48
CA ARG A 81 7.04 6.07 6.49
C ARG A 81 7.45 4.63 6.19
N GLU A 82 6.50 3.84 5.70
CA GLU A 82 6.71 2.41 5.45
C GLU A 82 7.01 2.08 3.98
N ASN A 83 7.09 3.10 3.12
CA ASN A 83 7.39 2.98 1.69
C ASN A 83 6.48 1.94 0.99
N LYS A 84 5.17 2.02 1.22
CA LYS A 84 4.21 1.04 0.67
C LYS A 84 2.89 1.69 0.25
N PHE A 85 2.25 1.09 -0.75
CA PHE A 85 0.87 1.42 -1.10
C PHE A 85 -0.11 0.78 -0.11
N VAL A 86 -1.17 1.53 0.19
CA VAL A 86 -2.24 1.14 1.09
C VAL A 86 -3.60 1.43 0.46
N ALA A 87 -4.62 0.69 0.86
CA ALA A 87 -6.00 1.02 0.58
C ALA A 87 -6.58 1.78 1.77
N VAL A 88 -7.08 3.00 1.55
CA VAL A 88 -7.71 3.84 2.56
C VAL A 88 -9.22 3.81 2.35
N LYS A 89 -9.93 3.05 3.17
CA LYS A 89 -11.40 2.99 3.17
C LYS A 89 -11.93 4.08 4.10
N LYS A 90 -12.45 5.16 3.52
CA LYS A 90 -13.14 6.24 4.24
C LYS A 90 -14.60 5.86 4.43
N ILE A 91 -15.05 5.77 5.68
CA ILE A 91 -16.39 5.34 6.07
C ILE A 91 -17.10 6.51 6.75
N ASN A 92 -18.35 6.70 6.35
CA ASN A 92 -19.24 7.61 7.04
C ASN A 92 -19.89 6.91 8.25
N VAL A 93 -19.71 7.46 9.44
CA VAL A 93 -20.01 6.80 10.72
C VAL A 93 -21.40 7.18 11.26
N PHE A 94 -22.18 7.99 10.52
CA PHE A 94 -23.48 8.45 11.00
C PHE A 94 -24.57 7.37 11.01
N GLU A 95 -24.50 6.36 10.14
CA GLU A 95 -25.48 5.26 10.09
C GLU A 95 -25.16 4.16 11.11
N ARG A 96 -26.18 3.69 11.84
CA ARG A 96 -26.01 2.73 12.95
C ARG A 96 -25.57 1.36 12.47
N GLU A 97 -26.14 0.86 11.40
CA GLU A 97 -25.82 -0.44 10.79
C GLU A 97 -24.39 -0.43 10.26
N THR A 98 -24.00 0.65 9.56
CA THR A 98 -22.64 0.87 9.04
C THR A 98 -21.61 0.90 10.17
N ARG A 99 -21.93 1.51 11.33
CA ARG A 99 -21.05 1.50 12.51
C ARG A 99 -20.79 0.11 13.05
N HIS A 100 -21.86 -0.67 13.22
CA HIS A 100 -21.76 -2.01 13.77
C HIS A 100 -20.89 -2.91 12.91
N GLN A 101 -21.19 -2.90 11.61
CA GLN A 101 -20.42 -3.62 10.60
C GLN A 101 -18.94 -3.25 10.65
N MET A 102 -18.64 -1.94 10.71
CA MET A 102 -17.28 -1.43 10.79
C MET A 102 -16.52 -1.90 12.05
N ILE A 103 -17.14 -1.87 13.22
CA ILE A 103 -16.47 -2.29 14.47
C ILE A 103 -16.18 -3.78 14.47
N ASN A 104 -17.11 -4.60 13.98
CA ASN A 104 -16.89 -6.04 13.87
C ASN A 104 -15.75 -6.36 12.89
N ASP A 105 -15.73 -5.69 11.75
CA ASP A 105 -14.66 -5.83 10.77
C ASP A 105 -13.30 -5.44 11.38
N LEU A 106 -13.23 -4.32 12.11
CA LEU A 106 -12.00 -3.87 12.77
C LEU A 106 -11.51 -4.85 13.84
N LYS A 107 -12.39 -5.37 14.70
CA LYS A 107 -12.02 -6.37 15.72
C LYS A 107 -11.46 -7.63 15.07
N ALA A 108 -12.16 -8.16 14.06
CA ALA A 108 -11.71 -9.36 13.34
C ALA A 108 -10.37 -9.16 12.62
N LEU A 109 -10.13 -7.98 12.05
CA LEU A 109 -8.83 -7.65 11.44
C LEU A 109 -7.71 -7.46 12.46
N CYS A 110 -8.01 -6.90 13.64
CA CYS A 110 -7.01 -6.71 14.70
C CYS A 110 -6.57 -8.04 15.33
N ASP A 111 -7.53 -8.96 15.52
CA ASP A 111 -7.24 -10.28 16.12
C ASP A 111 -6.55 -11.23 15.13
N ALA A 112 -6.63 -10.94 13.82
CA ALA A 112 -5.98 -11.73 12.80
C ALA A 112 -4.45 -11.66 12.88
N PRO A 113 -3.74 -12.82 12.85
CA PRO A 113 -2.31 -12.84 12.66
C PRO A 113 -1.91 -12.05 11.42
N SER A 114 -0.74 -11.44 11.48
CA SER A 114 -0.11 -10.88 10.29
C SER A 114 0.02 -11.97 9.22
N ASN A 115 -0.44 -11.68 8.00
CA ASN A 115 -0.28 -12.52 6.81
C ASN A 115 -1.18 -13.77 6.70
N VAL A 116 -2.40 -13.75 7.25
CA VAL A 116 -3.40 -14.78 6.95
C VAL A 116 -3.61 -14.88 5.42
N PRO A 117 -3.36 -16.05 4.78
CA PRO A 117 -3.50 -16.18 3.34
C PRO A 117 -4.93 -15.87 2.87
N GLY A 118 -5.06 -14.96 1.90
CA GLY A 118 -6.35 -14.57 1.34
C GLY A 118 -7.07 -13.48 2.14
N LEU A 119 -6.53 -13.00 3.26
CA LEU A 119 -7.05 -11.86 4.03
C LEU A 119 -6.14 -10.64 3.84
N VAL A 120 -6.74 -9.46 3.71
CA VAL A 120 -5.97 -8.20 3.67
C VAL A 120 -5.40 -7.89 5.04
N SER A 121 -4.17 -7.39 5.07
CA SER A 121 -3.55 -6.93 6.32
C SER A 121 -4.16 -5.59 6.75
N PHE A 122 -4.38 -5.42 8.05
CA PHE A 122 -4.80 -4.15 8.65
C PHE A 122 -3.59 -3.39 9.19
N TYR A 123 -3.47 -2.11 8.86
CA TYR A 123 -2.37 -1.26 9.29
C TYR A 123 -2.78 -0.23 10.33
N GLY A 124 -4.05 0.18 10.36
CA GLY A 124 -4.59 1.07 11.37
C GLY A 124 -5.84 1.78 10.92
N ALA A 125 -6.38 2.64 11.78
CA ALA A 125 -7.49 3.51 11.45
C ALA A 125 -7.35 4.85 12.18
N TYR A 126 -7.92 5.92 11.64
CA TYR A 126 -7.91 7.25 12.25
C TYR A 126 -9.22 8.00 11.97
N HIS A 127 -9.52 8.96 12.84
CA HIS A 127 -10.64 9.88 12.68
C HIS A 127 -10.17 11.15 11.98
N VAL A 128 -10.98 11.70 11.07
CA VAL A 128 -10.77 13.00 10.42
C VAL A 128 -11.85 13.95 10.91
N PRO A 129 -11.59 14.75 11.96
CA PRO A 129 -12.59 15.61 12.60
C PRO A 129 -13.36 16.51 11.65
N GLU A 130 -12.67 17.11 10.67
CA GLU A 130 -13.24 18.06 9.72
C GLU A 130 -14.34 17.44 8.85
N SER A 131 -14.27 16.12 8.64
CA SER A 131 -15.23 15.37 7.82
C SER A 131 -16.16 14.46 8.63
N GLY A 132 -15.86 14.23 9.91
CA GLY A 132 -16.54 13.22 10.74
C GLY A 132 -16.35 11.78 10.26
N GLN A 133 -15.40 11.52 9.37
CA GLN A 133 -15.17 10.21 8.77
C GLN A 133 -14.11 9.41 9.55
N ILE A 134 -14.24 8.08 9.50
CA ILE A 134 -13.16 7.17 9.90
C ILE A 134 -12.48 6.65 8.65
N SER A 135 -11.16 6.72 8.63
CA SER A 135 -10.32 6.14 7.60
C SER A 135 -9.70 4.85 8.12
N ILE A 136 -9.94 3.75 7.44
CA ILE A 136 -9.32 2.44 7.71
C ILE A 136 -8.22 2.20 6.68
N VAL A 137 -7.02 1.92 7.17
CA VAL A 137 -5.82 1.70 6.35
C VAL A 137 -5.54 0.20 6.26
N LEU A 138 -5.60 -0.31 5.04
CA LEU A 138 -5.49 -1.72 4.70
C LEU A 138 -4.37 -1.95 3.69
N GLU A 139 -3.98 -3.22 3.55
CA GLU A 139 -3.15 -3.68 2.45
C GLU A 139 -3.77 -3.33 1.09
N TYR A 140 -2.98 -2.70 0.22
CA TYR A 140 -3.36 -2.51 -1.18
C TYR A 140 -3.09 -3.79 -1.98
N VAL A 141 -4.11 -4.26 -2.70
CA VAL A 141 -4.00 -5.41 -3.61
C VAL A 141 -3.98 -4.87 -5.05
N ASP A 142 -2.82 -4.94 -5.69
CA ASP A 142 -2.55 -4.44 -7.05
C ASP A 142 -3.29 -5.21 -8.16
N GLY A 143 -3.97 -6.30 -7.82
CA GLY A 143 -4.76 -7.13 -8.74
C GLY A 143 -6.22 -6.71 -8.91
N GLY A 144 -6.64 -5.59 -8.29
CA GLY A 144 -8.04 -5.17 -8.31
C GLY A 144 -8.99 -6.15 -7.61
N SER A 145 -10.29 -5.93 -7.78
CA SER A 145 -11.34 -6.84 -7.34
C SER A 145 -11.47 -8.04 -8.28
N LEU A 146 -12.12 -9.12 -7.81
CA LEU A 146 -12.41 -10.27 -8.68
C LEU A 146 -13.33 -9.87 -9.85
N ALA A 147 -14.19 -8.87 -9.65
CA ALA A 147 -15.01 -8.30 -10.73
C ALA A 147 -14.13 -7.62 -11.79
N ASP A 148 -13.09 -6.88 -11.39
CA ASP A 148 -12.14 -6.26 -12.33
C ASP A 148 -11.37 -7.32 -13.13
N VAL A 149 -10.95 -8.41 -12.46
CA VAL A 149 -10.31 -9.54 -13.14
C VAL A 149 -11.25 -10.16 -14.17
N LEU A 150 -12.49 -10.47 -13.78
CA LEU A 150 -13.50 -11.04 -14.67
C LEU A 150 -13.82 -10.12 -15.85
N ALA A 151 -13.91 -8.81 -15.62
CA ALA A 151 -14.15 -7.83 -16.68
C ALA A 151 -13.02 -7.82 -17.73
N LYS A 152 -11.77 -8.09 -17.32
CA LYS A 152 -10.61 -8.13 -18.22
C LYS A 152 -10.46 -9.45 -18.98
N VAL A 153 -10.67 -10.59 -18.32
CA VAL A 153 -10.42 -11.91 -18.93
C VAL A 153 -11.68 -12.61 -19.47
N GLY A 154 -12.87 -12.14 -19.09
CA GLY A 154 -14.16 -12.74 -19.41
C GLY A 154 -14.44 -14.03 -18.65
N ARG A 155 -13.53 -15.02 -18.72
CA ARG A 155 -13.63 -16.31 -18.03
C ARG A 155 -12.32 -16.66 -17.33
N ILE A 156 -12.43 -17.09 -16.08
CA ILE A 156 -11.28 -17.57 -15.30
C ILE A 156 -11.19 -19.09 -15.46
N PRO A 157 -10.04 -19.63 -15.90
CA PRO A 157 -9.82 -21.07 -15.97
C PRO A 157 -10.07 -21.77 -14.63
N GLU A 158 -10.67 -22.96 -14.65
CA GLU A 158 -11.12 -23.65 -13.44
C GLU A 158 -9.98 -23.95 -12.45
N ASN A 159 -8.80 -24.32 -12.96
CA ASN A 159 -7.58 -24.54 -12.19
C ASN A 159 -7.09 -23.26 -11.48
N VAL A 160 -7.19 -22.09 -12.13
CA VAL A 160 -6.89 -20.78 -11.53
C VAL A 160 -7.94 -20.42 -10.48
N LEU A 161 -9.22 -20.58 -10.82
CA LEU A 161 -10.35 -20.28 -9.93
C LEU A 161 -10.27 -21.10 -8.64
N SER A 162 -9.96 -22.39 -8.74
CA SER A 162 -9.75 -23.27 -7.59
C SER A 162 -8.66 -22.78 -6.65
N LYS A 163 -7.51 -22.33 -7.18
CA LYS A 163 -6.43 -21.75 -6.37
C LYS A 163 -6.85 -20.42 -5.72
N MET A 164 -7.66 -19.60 -6.39
CA MET A 164 -8.24 -18.39 -5.78
C MET A 164 -9.21 -18.75 -4.65
N THR A 165 -10.16 -19.66 -4.90
CA THR A 165 -11.14 -20.13 -3.90
C THR A 165 -10.46 -20.74 -2.69
N SER A 166 -9.41 -21.55 -2.88
CA SER A 166 -8.59 -22.10 -1.80
C SER A 166 -8.03 -21.02 -0.87
N LYS A 167 -7.58 -19.88 -1.40
CA LYS A 167 -7.10 -18.75 -0.58
C LYS A 167 -8.23 -18.06 0.16
N ILE A 168 -9.38 -17.86 -0.49
CA ILE A 168 -10.56 -17.24 0.13
C ILE A 168 -11.08 -18.11 1.28
N LEU A 169 -11.17 -19.43 1.09
CA LEU A 169 -11.65 -20.35 2.12
C LEU A 169 -10.73 -20.36 3.35
N ARG A 170 -9.41 -20.24 3.18
CA ARG A 170 -8.48 -20.09 4.33
C ARG A 170 -8.76 -18.82 5.12
N ALA A 171 -9.00 -17.70 4.44
CA ALA A 171 -9.38 -16.46 5.10
C ALA A 171 -10.73 -16.58 5.82
N LEU A 172 -11.74 -17.18 5.18
CA LEU A 172 -13.07 -17.39 5.79
C LEU A 172 -13.00 -18.30 7.02
N ALA A 173 -12.25 -19.40 6.97
CA ALA A 173 -12.01 -20.26 8.13
C ALA A 173 -11.40 -19.49 9.31
N TYR A 174 -10.63 -18.44 9.04
CA TYR A 174 -10.05 -17.61 10.08
C TYR A 174 -11.08 -16.63 10.70
N LEU A 175 -11.98 -16.10 9.88
CA LEU A 175 -12.90 -15.00 10.25
C LEU A 175 -14.22 -15.44 10.88
N HIS A 176 -14.55 -16.74 10.85
CA HIS A 176 -15.79 -17.23 11.46
C HIS A 176 -15.86 -16.86 12.95
N LYS A 177 -17.01 -16.39 13.41
CA LYS A 177 -17.14 -15.84 14.77
C LYS A 177 -16.96 -16.88 15.88
N GLU A 178 -17.57 -18.05 15.74
CA GLU A 178 -17.52 -19.11 16.75
C GLU A 178 -16.34 -20.04 16.51
N LYS A 179 -15.21 -19.76 17.18
CA LYS A 179 -13.95 -20.50 17.04
C LYS A 179 -14.08 -22.03 17.11
N HIS A 180 -15.07 -22.51 17.85
CA HIS A 180 -15.36 -23.93 18.07
C HIS A 180 -16.33 -24.55 17.05
N LEU A 181 -17.11 -23.74 16.30
CA LEU A 181 -17.96 -24.22 15.19
C LEU A 181 -17.35 -23.97 13.81
N ARG A 182 -16.11 -23.45 13.74
CA ARG A 182 -15.41 -23.21 12.48
C ARG A 182 -15.09 -24.53 11.81
N PRO A 183 -15.51 -24.76 10.54
CA PRO A 183 -14.81 -25.70 9.70
C PRO A 183 -13.35 -25.26 9.64
N THR A 184 -12.41 -26.15 9.93
CA THR A 184 -11.00 -25.80 9.82
C THR A 184 -10.65 -25.49 8.37
N ALA A 185 -9.56 -24.76 8.13
CA ALA A 185 -9.08 -24.54 6.76
C ALA A 185 -8.92 -25.88 6.02
N GLU A 186 -8.45 -26.92 6.71
CA GLU A 186 -8.30 -28.27 6.16
C GLU A 186 -9.66 -28.87 5.76
N MET A 187 -10.70 -28.69 6.57
CA MET A 187 -12.05 -29.17 6.23
C MET A 187 -12.62 -28.47 4.99
N LEU A 188 -12.47 -27.14 4.87
CA LEU A 188 -12.93 -26.41 3.70
C LEU A 188 -12.13 -26.75 2.44
N LEU A 189 -10.82 -26.96 2.60
CA LEU A 189 -9.94 -27.35 1.50
C LEU A 189 -10.16 -28.79 1.03
N GLY A 190 -10.86 -29.63 1.81
CA GLY A 190 -11.29 -30.97 1.43
C GLY A 190 -12.41 -31.02 0.39
N HIS A 191 -12.99 -29.88 0.00
CA HIS A 191 -14.10 -29.85 -0.96
C HIS A 191 -13.68 -30.43 -2.34
N PRO A 192 -14.50 -31.28 -2.99
CA PRO A 192 -14.14 -31.96 -4.25
C PRO A 192 -13.67 -31.03 -5.37
N PHE A 193 -14.25 -29.83 -5.46
CA PHE A 193 -13.80 -28.81 -6.42
C PHE A 193 -12.32 -28.44 -6.18
N ILE A 194 -11.92 -28.18 -4.93
CA ILE A 194 -10.56 -27.74 -4.58
C ILE A 194 -9.55 -28.89 -4.74
N THR A 195 -9.91 -30.09 -4.31
CA THR A 195 -9.01 -31.25 -4.34
C THR A 195 -8.77 -31.77 -5.76
N LYS A 196 -9.81 -31.78 -6.63
CA LYS A 196 -9.68 -32.23 -8.03
C LYS A 196 -8.83 -31.31 -8.91
N THR A 197 -8.82 -30.01 -8.64
CA THR A 197 -8.23 -29.00 -9.53
C THR A 197 -7.01 -28.27 -8.96
N SER A 198 -6.81 -28.20 -7.63
CA SER A 198 -5.63 -27.54 -7.05
C SER A 198 -4.43 -28.47 -6.88
N ALA A 199 -4.65 -29.78 -6.76
CA ALA A 199 -3.60 -30.80 -6.63
C ALA A 199 -3.03 -31.27 -7.99
N SER A 200 -3.73 -31.01 -9.09
CA SER A 200 -3.47 -31.63 -10.39
C SER A 200 -2.52 -30.88 -11.31
N ASP A 201 -2.22 -29.60 -11.04
CA ASP A 201 -1.28 -28.85 -11.89
C ASP A 201 -0.39 -27.86 -11.10
N PRO A 202 0.86 -28.24 -10.79
CA PRO A 202 1.83 -27.35 -10.14
C PRO A 202 2.31 -26.22 -11.05
N SER A 203 2.09 -26.28 -12.37
CA SER A 203 2.49 -25.23 -13.32
C SER A 203 1.63 -23.96 -13.21
N VAL A 204 0.41 -24.07 -12.66
CA VAL A 204 -0.53 -22.95 -12.57
C VAL A 204 -0.14 -21.99 -11.45
N SER A 205 0.57 -20.93 -11.78
CA SER A 205 0.90 -19.86 -10.84
C SER A 205 -0.17 -18.77 -10.86
N LEU A 206 -0.82 -18.51 -9.71
CA LEU A 206 -1.72 -17.35 -9.58
C LEU A 206 -0.98 -16.03 -9.85
N LYS A 207 0.32 -15.97 -9.54
CA LYS A 207 1.12 -14.78 -9.80
C LYS A 207 1.23 -14.54 -11.31
N ASP A 208 1.54 -15.59 -12.06
CA ASP A 208 1.79 -15.50 -13.50
C ASP A 208 0.49 -15.22 -14.23
N PHE A 209 -0.62 -15.87 -13.83
CA PHE A 209 -1.96 -15.53 -14.32
C PHE A 209 -2.26 -14.04 -14.09
N MET A 210 -2.08 -13.53 -12.88
CA MET A 210 -2.35 -12.12 -12.58
C MET A 210 -1.45 -11.15 -13.36
N GLN A 211 -0.20 -11.53 -13.64
CA GLN A 211 0.71 -10.72 -14.47
C GLN A 211 0.24 -10.62 -15.92
N CYS A 212 -0.42 -11.65 -16.45
CA CYS A 212 -1.04 -11.58 -17.78
C CYS A 212 -2.29 -10.70 -17.82
N VAL A 213 -2.99 -10.51 -16.70
CA VAL A 213 -4.23 -9.71 -16.62
C VAL A 213 -3.96 -8.21 -16.45
N PHE A 214 -2.87 -7.82 -15.78
CA PHE A 214 -2.57 -6.43 -15.46
C PHE A 214 -1.34 -5.93 -16.20
N ASN A 215 -1.44 -4.73 -16.79
CA ASN A 215 -0.41 -4.19 -17.65
C ASN A 215 0.81 -3.77 -16.81
N PRO A 216 2.05 -4.17 -17.16
CA PRO A 216 3.27 -3.67 -16.51
C PRO A 216 3.38 -2.13 -16.49
N HIS A 217 2.83 -1.43 -17.49
CA HIS A 217 2.79 0.03 -17.53
C HIS A 217 1.97 0.65 -16.38
N ASP A 218 0.96 -0.06 -15.86
CA ASP A 218 0.17 0.41 -14.70
C ASP A 218 1.04 0.56 -13.44
N LYS A 219 2.24 -0.03 -13.43
CA LYS A 219 3.20 0.07 -12.32
C LYS A 219 4.18 1.24 -12.47
N LEU A 220 4.32 1.84 -13.65
CA LEU A 220 5.25 2.95 -13.85
C LEU A 220 4.88 4.15 -12.97
N ASP A 221 3.58 4.47 -12.86
CA ASP A 221 3.10 5.53 -11.98
C ASP A 221 3.41 5.23 -10.51
N GLU A 222 3.27 3.97 -10.09
CA GLU A 222 3.63 3.54 -8.74
C GLU A 222 5.12 3.73 -8.47
N ILE A 223 5.96 3.34 -9.41
CA ILE A 223 7.42 3.47 -9.32
C ILE A 223 7.81 4.94 -9.27
N ALA A 224 7.18 5.79 -10.09
CA ALA A 224 7.39 7.23 -10.09
C ALA A 224 7.05 7.85 -8.73
N ILE A 225 5.90 7.50 -8.15
CA ILE A 225 5.46 7.97 -6.82
C ILE A 225 6.45 7.54 -5.74
N VAL A 226 6.83 6.25 -5.73
CA VAL A 226 7.80 5.70 -4.76
C VAL A 226 9.15 6.39 -4.88
N PHE A 227 9.64 6.58 -6.10
CA PHE A 227 10.91 7.24 -6.39
C PHE A 227 10.88 8.69 -5.87
N ALA A 228 9.90 9.49 -6.30
CA ALA A 228 9.79 10.90 -5.95
C ALA A 228 9.73 11.09 -4.42
N HIS A 229 8.85 10.38 -3.73
CA HIS A 229 8.71 10.53 -2.29
C HIS A 229 9.96 10.12 -1.52
N ASN A 230 10.67 9.07 -1.94
CA ASN A 230 11.91 8.68 -1.26
C ASN A 230 13.06 9.66 -1.57
N TYR A 231 13.13 10.18 -2.79
CA TYR A 231 14.12 11.19 -3.18
C TYR A 231 14.00 12.45 -2.33
N TYR A 232 12.80 13.04 -2.23
CA TYR A 232 12.61 14.25 -1.41
C TYR A 232 12.62 13.96 0.10
N ALA A 233 12.23 12.76 0.54
CA ALA A 233 12.39 12.36 1.94
C ALA A 233 13.87 12.31 2.36
N LEU A 234 14.77 11.89 1.46
CA LEU A 234 16.22 11.96 1.69
C LEU A 234 16.68 13.41 1.90
N LEU A 235 16.21 14.34 1.06
CA LEU A 235 16.59 15.75 1.17
C LEU A 235 16.08 16.39 2.48
N ASN A 236 14.89 16.00 2.93
CA ASN A 236 14.27 16.59 4.12
C ASN A 236 14.74 15.99 5.44
N ALA A 237 14.89 14.66 5.50
CA ALA A 237 15.21 13.93 6.73
C ALA A 237 16.68 13.49 6.80
N GLY A 238 17.48 13.85 5.79
CA GLY A 238 18.86 13.44 5.65
C GLY A 238 19.02 11.95 5.37
N VAL A 239 20.22 11.42 5.65
CA VAL A 239 20.69 10.08 5.26
C VAL A 239 19.82 8.91 5.78
N VAL A 240 18.92 9.16 6.72
CA VAL A 240 18.03 8.15 7.35
C VAL A 240 17.27 7.31 6.30
N ARG A 241 16.95 7.89 5.15
CA ARG A 241 16.16 7.26 4.07
C ARG A 241 17.00 6.78 2.87
N LEU A 242 18.33 6.97 2.89
CA LEU A 242 19.19 6.59 1.76
C LEU A 242 19.11 5.09 1.43
N ARG A 243 18.95 4.25 2.45
CA ARG A 243 18.76 2.79 2.30
C ARG A 243 17.49 2.41 1.54
N ASP A 244 16.46 3.27 1.57
CA ASP A 244 15.19 3.00 0.90
C ASP A 244 15.29 3.29 -0.61
N LEU A 245 16.29 4.10 -1.01
CA LEU A 245 16.60 4.44 -2.39
C LEU A 245 17.64 3.51 -3.03
N ALA A 246 18.54 2.92 -2.24
CA ALA A 246 19.60 2.03 -2.74
C ALA A 246 19.09 0.91 -3.69
N PRO A 247 17.95 0.23 -3.41
CA PRO A 247 17.43 -0.79 -4.31
C PRO A 247 16.94 -0.27 -5.67
N LEU A 248 16.75 1.06 -5.81
CA LEU A 248 16.34 1.66 -7.07
C LEU A 248 17.52 1.83 -8.03
N TYR A 249 18.75 1.94 -7.54
CA TYR A 249 19.94 2.20 -8.35
C TYR A 249 20.76 0.93 -8.60
N SER A 250 21.30 0.82 -9.82
CA SER A 250 22.21 -0.26 -10.25
C SER A 250 23.57 0.26 -10.71
N ALA A 251 24.44 -0.64 -11.14
CA ALA A 251 25.73 -0.30 -11.72
C ALA A 251 25.62 0.57 -12.99
N GLU A 252 24.50 0.51 -13.71
CA GLU A 252 24.28 1.30 -14.94
C GLU A 252 23.48 2.59 -14.72
N SER A 253 23.00 2.82 -13.49
CA SER A 253 22.22 4.02 -13.18
C SER A 253 23.06 5.28 -13.32
N THR A 254 22.42 6.38 -13.73
CA THR A 254 23.10 7.66 -14.01
C THR A 254 22.36 8.83 -13.34
N LEU A 255 22.78 9.24 -12.15
CA LEU A 255 22.26 10.46 -11.54
C LEU A 255 22.90 11.67 -12.21
N ARG A 256 22.09 12.64 -12.65
CA ARG A 256 22.58 13.98 -12.95
C ARG A 256 22.16 14.94 -11.86
N TYR A 257 23.04 15.82 -11.41
CA TYR A 257 22.73 16.82 -10.41
C TYR A 257 23.63 18.04 -10.64
N ASP A 258 23.02 19.21 -10.85
CA ASP A 258 23.74 20.47 -11.08
C ASP A 258 24.77 20.39 -12.23
N GLY A 259 24.38 19.74 -13.34
CA GLY A 259 25.24 19.54 -14.52
C GLY A 259 26.24 18.38 -14.40
N ASP A 260 26.55 17.90 -13.20
CA ASP A 260 27.39 16.72 -13.00
C ASP A 260 26.64 15.44 -13.32
N SER A 261 27.33 14.45 -13.90
CA SER A 261 26.80 13.11 -14.16
C SER A 261 27.57 12.07 -13.35
N THR A 262 26.85 11.33 -12.51
CA THR A 262 27.38 10.26 -11.65
C THR A 262 26.81 8.92 -12.08
N VAL A 263 27.66 7.93 -12.32
CA VAL A 263 27.26 6.59 -12.79
C VAL A 263 27.56 5.54 -11.73
N GLY A 264 26.62 4.61 -11.55
CA GLY A 264 26.76 3.45 -10.66
C GLY A 264 26.21 3.68 -9.25
N CYS A 265 25.63 2.62 -8.68
CA CYS A 265 24.90 2.66 -7.41
C CYS A 265 25.69 3.32 -6.27
N ASP A 266 26.91 2.86 -5.98
CA ASP A 266 27.71 3.40 -4.86
C ASP A 266 28.04 4.89 -5.04
N ALA A 267 28.43 5.29 -6.25
CA ALA A 267 28.76 6.69 -6.55
C ALA A 267 27.51 7.59 -6.47
N ILE A 268 26.37 7.10 -6.95
CA ILE A 268 25.08 7.80 -6.86
C ILE A 268 24.67 7.97 -5.40
N LEU A 269 24.74 6.92 -4.58
CA LEU A 269 24.40 7.00 -3.17
C LEU A 269 25.32 7.96 -2.41
N ALA A 270 26.62 7.97 -2.73
CA ALA A 270 27.57 8.94 -2.16
C ALA A 270 27.23 10.40 -2.57
N LYS A 271 26.88 10.64 -3.84
CA LYS A 271 26.45 11.98 -4.31
C LYS A 271 25.15 12.40 -3.63
N LEU A 272 24.14 11.53 -3.57
CA LEU A 272 22.87 11.77 -2.87
C LEU A 272 23.08 12.06 -1.38
N GLN A 273 23.99 11.34 -0.72
CA GLN A 273 24.37 11.61 0.65
C GLN A 273 24.98 13.01 0.79
N SER A 274 25.90 13.40 -0.10
CA SER A 274 26.49 14.75 -0.10
C SER A 274 25.43 15.84 -0.29
N VAL A 275 24.51 15.66 -1.25
CA VAL A 275 23.39 16.58 -1.49
C VAL A 275 22.50 16.68 -0.24
N ALA A 276 22.14 15.56 0.38
CA ALA A 276 21.33 15.56 1.59
C ALA A 276 21.98 16.34 2.75
N HIS A 277 23.31 16.23 2.94
CA HIS A 277 24.01 17.02 3.95
C HIS A 277 24.01 18.52 3.64
N MET A 278 24.15 18.89 2.36
CA MET A 278 24.06 20.29 1.93
C MET A 278 22.67 20.88 2.25
N HIS A 279 21.61 20.15 1.89
CA HIS A 279 20.23 20.57 2.12
C HIS A 279 19.85 20.65 3.59
N ALA A 280 20.35 19.73 4.42
CA ALA A 280 20.15 19.79 5.87
C ALA A 280 20.68 21.11 6.49
N GLY A 281 21.75 21.68 5.93
CA GLY A 281 22.29 22.98 6.35
C GLY A 281 21.39 24.17 5.97
N TRP A 282 20.61 24.06 4.91
CA TRP A 282 19.73 25.14 4.40
C TRP A 282 18.39 25.23 5.13
N LYS A 283 18.05 24.19 5.92
CA LYS A 283 16.80 24.09 6.68
C LYS A 283 15.53 24.22 5.82
N VAL A 284 15.60 23.93 4.53
CA VAL A 284 14.45 23.92 3.61
C VAL A 284 13.85 22.51 3.55
N THR A 285 12.53 22.41 3.55
CA THR A 285 11.81 21.14 3.38
C THR A 285 11.02 21.12 2.08
N HIS A 286 11.12 20.02 1.35
CA HIS A 286 10.42 19.75 0.10
C HIS A 286 9.11 19.02 0.38
N GLU A 287 7.99 19.66 0.12
CA GLU A 287 6.69 19.01 0.09
C GLU A 287 6.36 18.59 -1.34
N VAL A 288 6.28 17.29 -1.60
CA VAL A 288 5.78 16.76 -2.88
C VAL A 288 4.27 16.93 -2.93
N VAL A 289 3.79 17.66 -3.93
CA VAL A 289 2.35 17.96 -4.14
C VAL A 289 1.75 17.03 -5.19
N ASP A 290 2.44 16.84 -6.32
CA ASP A 290 1.98 16.00 -7.41
C ASP A 290 3.15 15.26 -8.08
N VAL A 291 2.88 14.05 -8.56
CA VAL A 291 3.83 13.22 -9.29
C VAL A 291 3.12 12.68 -10.52
N GLN A 292 3.53 13.18 -11.69
CA GLN A 292 2.99 12.76 -12.97
C GLN A 292 4.00 11.87 -13.67
N CYS A 293 3.51 10.78 -14.24
CA CYS A 293 4.33 9.80 -14.95
C CYS A 293 3.80 9.67 -16.38
N GLN A 294 4.72 9.80 -17.34
CA GLN A 294 4.43 9.67 -18.77
C GLN A 294 5.32 8.57 -19.36
N PRO A 295 4.75 7.45 -19.84
CA PRO A 295 5.52 6.40 -20.48
C PRO A 295 6.23 6.93 -21.75
N LEU A 296 7.53 6.70 -21.84
CA LEU A 296 8.35 7.00 -23.00
C LEU A 296 8.49 5.75 -23.89
N GLY A 297 7.42 5.41 -24.62
CA GLY A 297 7.44 4.38 -25.68
C GLY A 297 7.90 2.97 -25.29
N PHE A 298 8.37 2.20 -26.28
CA PHE A 298 8.66 0.76 -26.22
C PHE A 298 9.92 0.35 -25.42
N TYR A 299 10.23 0.91 -24.26
CA TYR A 299 11.41 0.46 -23.49
C TYR A 299 11.26 0.57 -21.96
N GLY A 300 10.03 0.46 -21.42
CA GLY A 300 9.79 0.53 -19.98
C GLY A 300 10.34 1.79 -19.32
N SER A 301 10.45 2.88 -20.08
CA SER A 301 10.94 4.16 -19.61
C SER A 301 9.78 5.11 -19.36
N ALA A 302 9.94 6.03 -18.42
CA ALA A 302 8.93 7.01 -18.04
C ALA A 302 9.57 8.35 -17.68
N LEU A 303 8.95 9.43 -18.14
CA LEU A 303 9.23 10.77 -17.67
C LEU A 303 8.39 11.02 -16.42
N VAL A 304 9.04 11.35 -15.32
CA VAL A 304 8.42 11.63 -14.03
C VAL A 304 8.57 13.11 -13.75
N ASN A 305 7.47 13.82 -13.77
CA ASN A 305 7.40 15.23 -13.42
C ASN A 305 6.93 15.36 -11.97
N VAL A 306 7.76 15.93 -11.12
CA VAL A 306 7.41 16.19 -9.71
C VAL A 306 7.16 17.66 -9.51
N ALA A 307 5.97 18.00 -9.03
CA ALA A 307 5.63 19.34 -8.60
C ALA A 307 5.55 19.37 -7.07
N GLY A 308 6.08 20.43 -6.46
CA GLY A 308 6.10 20.55 -5.01
C GLY A 308 6.21 21.97 -4.51
N ARG A 309 6.41 22.10 -3.19
CA ARG A 309 6.61 23.35 -2.48
C ARG A 309 7.84 23.25 -1.60
N LEU A 310 8.63 24.31 -1.57
CA LEU A 310 9.73 24.51 -0.65
C LEU A 310 9.23 25.32 0.55
N GLU A 311 9.34 24.74 1.73
CA GLU A 311 9.05 25.42 2.99
C GLU A 311 10.36 25.77 3.68
N SER A 312 10.46 27.00 4.21
CA SER A 312 11.60 27.45 4.98
C SER A 312 11.18 27.72 6.43
N PRO A 313 12.08 27.61 7.42
CA PRO A 313 11.73 27.76 8.84
C PRO A 313 11.37 29.20 9.22
N ALA A 314 11.76 30.18 8.40
CA ALA A 314 11.37 31.56 8.60
C ALA A 314 9.86 31.69 8.34
N ALA A 315 9.07 31.77 9.41
CA ALA A 315 7.60 31.82 9.41
C ALA A 315 6.98 32.93 8.52
N ALA A 316 7.80 33.89 8.04
CA ALA A 316 7.39 34.95 7.13
C ALA A 316 7.49 34.58 5.63
N ASN A 317 8.16 33.48 5.27
CA ASN A 317 8.33 33.09 3.87
C ASN A 317 7.14 32.26 3.39
N LYS A 318 6.49 32.74 2.32
CA LYS A 318 5.49 31.94 1.60
C LYS A 318 6.15 30.71 1.00
N PRO A 319 5.50 29.52 1.03
CA PRO A 319 6.00 28.34 0.34
C PRO A 319 6.27 28.63 -1.14
N GLN A 320 7.46 28.27 -1.64
CA GLN A 320 7.83 28.51 -3.04
C GLN A 320 7.55 27.26 -3.88
N PRO A 321 6.84 27.38 -5.02
CA PRO A 321 6.61 26.21 -5.88
C PRO A 321 7.91 25.79 -6.58
N PHE A 322 8.07 24.50 -6.80
CA PHE A 322 9.13 23.94 -7.64
C PHE A 322 8.60 22.86 -8.57
N THR A 323 9.35 22.57 -9.63
CA THR A 323 9.10 21.46 -10.54
C THR A 323 10.43 20.84 -10.92
N GLU A 324 10.51 19.51 -10.92
CA GLU A 324 11.72 18.75 -11.28
C GLU A 324 11.33 17.55 -12.15
N VAL A 325 12.13 17.30 -13.18
CA VAL A 325 11.87 16.20 -14.12
C VAL A 325 12.92 15.11 -14.00
N PHE A 326 12.44 13.88 -13.85
CA PHE A 326 13.22 12.67 -13.86
C PHE A 326 12.83 11.81 -15.07
N VAL A 327 13.76 11.01 -15.55
CA VAL A 327 13.52 9.97 -16.55
C VAL A 327 13.89 8.65 -15.88
N LEU A 328 12.91 7.82 -15.61
CA LEU A 328 13.12 6.46 -15.13
C LEU A 328 13.18 5.52 -16.34
N SER A 329 14.10 4.57 -16.36
CA SER A 329 14.22 3.58 -17.44
C SER A 329 14.42 2.18 -16.87
N GLN A 330 13.60 1.24 -17.35
CA GLN A 330 13.70 -0.18 -17.00
C GLN A 330 14.86 -0.81 -17.75
N MET A 331 15.70 -1.57 -17.03
CA MET A 331 16.82 -2.30 -17.61
C MET A 331 16.32 -3.34 -18.64
N GLN A 332 16.97 -3.41 -19.82
CA GLN A 332 16.82 -4.59 -20.68
C GLN A 332 17.55 -5.74 -20.01
N VAL A 333 16.84 -6.84 -19.73
CA VAL A 333 17.51 -8.12 -19.44
C VAL A 333 18.07 -8.61 -20.79
N GLY A 334 19.29 -8.18 -21.11
CA GLY A 334 20.05 -8.68 -22.25
C GLY A 334 20.84 -9.91 -21.84
N GLN A 335 20.45 -11.07 -22.36
CA GLN A 335 21.28 -12.26 -22.62
C GLN A 335 22.53 -12.42 -21.74
N GLU A 336 22.40 -12.96 -20.52
CA GLU A 336 23.53 -13.65 -19.90
C GLU A 336 23.49 -15.12 -20.31
N GLY A 337 24.52 -15.51 -21.07
CA GLY A 337 24.90 -16.89 -21.23
C GLY A 337 25.02 -17.59 -19.87
N GLU A 338 24.75 -18.88 -19.90
CA GLU A 338 24.88 -19.82 -18.79
C GLU A 338 26.06 -19.51 -17.86
N LYS A 339 25.77 -19.30 -16.57
CA LYS A 339 26.19 -20.25 -15.52
C LYS A 339 25.61 -19.86 -14.15
N GLY A 340 25.12 -20.88 -13.46
CA GLY A 340 24.25 -20.77 -12.30
C GLY A 340 24.91 -20.36 -10.98
N GLY A 341 24.06 -20.10 -9.98
CA GLY A 341 24.42 -20.29 -8.57
C GLY A 341 23.79 -19.35 -7.55
N ARG A 342 22.55 -19.68 -7.13
CA ARG A 342 21.90 -19.43 -5.81
C ARG A 342 22.01 -18.04 -5.12
N GLY A 343 20.86 -17.41 -4.89
CA GLY A 343 20.60 -16.62 -3.67
C GLY A 343 19.65 -15.43 -3.82
N GLY A 344 18.57 -15.38 -3.03
CA GLY A 344 17.87 -14.15 -2.61
C GLY A 344 17.00 -13.40 -3.65
N ARG A 345 15.72 -13.78 -3.79
CA ARG A 345 14.75 -13.00 -4.61
C ARG A 345 14.03 -11.93 -3.78
N GLY A 346 14.64 -10.75 -3.70
CA GLY A 346 13.96 -9.48 -3.44
C GLY A 346 13.40 -8.89 -4.74
N LEU A 347 12.39 -8.01 -4.64
CA LEU A 347 11.85 -7.24 -5.76
C LEU A 347 12.93 -6.28 -6.30
N GLY A 348 13.82 -6.77 -7.15
CA GLY A 348 14.91 -6.01 -7.76
C GLY A 348 14.78 -6.01 -9.27
N GLY A 349 13.97 -5.10 -9.81
CA GLY A 349 14.21 -4.57 -11.14
C GLY A 349 14.94 -3.24 -10.92
N ALA A 350 16.20 -3.15 -11.33
CA ALA A 350 16.97 -1.92 -11.29
C ALA A 350 16.34 -0.83 -12.17
N TRP A 351 16.24 0.40 -11.68
CA TRP A 351 15.71 1.55 -12.42
C TRP A 351 16.80 2.61 -12.62
N ASN A 352 17.09 2.96 -13.85
CA ASN A 352 17.99 4.07 -14.14
C ASN A 352 17.18 5.38 -14.07
N SER A 353 17.41 6.22 -13.06
CA SER A 353 16.98 7.61 -13.14
C SER A 353 17.96 8.40 -14.02
N ARG A 354 17.47 9.37 -14.80
CA ARG A 354 18.22 10.53 -15.31
C ARG A 354 17.47 11.77 -14.85
N VAL A 355 18.14 12.70 -14.19
CA VAL A 355 17.55 14.00 -13.86
C VAL A 355 17.87 14.95 -15.02
N ASN A 356 16.90 15.72 -15.48
CA ASN A 356 17.20 16.91 -16.27
C ASN A 356 16.60 18.11 -15.53
N PRO A 357 17.40 19.13 -15.17
CA PRO A 357 16.90 20.35 -14.56
C PRO A 357 16.00 21.14 -15.51
#